data_AF-A0A9E4B388-F1
#
_entry.id   AF-A0A9E4B388-F1
#
_cell.length_a   1.000
_cell.length_b   1.000
_cell.length_c   1.000
_cell.angle_alpha   90.00
_cell.angle_beta   90.00
_cell.angle_gamma   90.00
#
_symmetry.space_group_name_H-M   'P 1'
#
loop_
_entity.id
_entity.type
_entity.pdbx_description
1 polymer ?
#
loop_
_entity_poly.entity_id
_entity_poly.type
_entity_poly.pdbx_seq_one_letter_code
_entity_poly.pdbx_strand_id
1 'polypeptide(L)'
;MKMPKFTTAKVRAAHECITNKRVKQKNYTIVLLITLSFMLITNLQTSAVENTQTVQKELRAVKTEHPPIIDGVLDDACWQEAPQATGFTDERTERPAKNQSIGRVVYTDTAIYVGLHLYDDMTDKIVARQTKDQTRIRGEDWVSFSLDPFHTHQFSDRNFFIVNPLGTKYAHLATGRAEKSEWIGLWKTAAQIVEDGWIVEMEIPWQM
;
A
#
# COMPACT_ATOMS: atom_id res chain seq x y z
N MET A 1 99.81 13.32 11.87
CA MET A 1 98.52 12.66 11.57
C MET A 1 97.40 13.69 11.78
N LYS A 2 96.94 14.37 10.72
CA LYS A 2 95.93 15.45 10.80
C LYS A 2 94.54 14.84 10.54
N MET A 3 93.67 14.83 11.55
CA MET A 3 92.26 14.49 11.34
C MET A 3 91.56 15.61 10.55
N PRO A 4 90.72 15.28 9.55
CA PRO A 4 89.95 16.27 8.84
C PRO A 4 88.88 16.86 9.76
N LYS A 5 88.90 18.18 9.98
CA LYS A 5 87.84 18.91 10.67
C LYS A 5 86.61 18.93 9.78
N PHE A 6 85.59 18.17 10.14
CA PHE A 6 84.27 18.28 9.53
C PHE A 6 83.68 19.64 9.89
N THR A 7 83.48 20.49 8.90
CA THR A 7 82.86 21.82 9.07
C THR A 7 81.42 21.65 9.51
N THR A 8 81.00 22.43 10.51
CA THR A 8 79.67 22.46 11.14
C THR A 8 78.52 22.55 10.13
N ALA A 9 78.76 23.17 8.96
CA ALA A 9 77.82 23.26 7.86
C ALA A 9 77.44 21.91 7.22
N LYS A 10 78.38 20.96 7.13
CA LYS A 10 78.16 19.67 6.46
C LYS A 10 77.30 18.72 7.31
N VAL A 11 77.46 18.78 8.63
CA VAL A 11 76.64 18.03 9.60
C VAL A 11 75.21 18.61 9.65
N ARG A 12 75.08 19.95 9.59
CA ARG A 12 73.78 20.63 9.55
C ARG A 12 72.96 20.29 8.30
N ALA A 13 73.59 20.30 7.11
CA ALA A 13 72.93 19.93 5.86
C ALA A 13 72.47 18.46 5.83
N ALA A 14 73.26 17.54 6.39
CA ALA A 14 72.88 16.13 6.50
C ALA A 14 71.69 15.94 7.46
N HIS A 15 71.69 16.65 8.59
CA HIS A 15 70.59 16.60 9.57
C HIS A 15 69.29 17.21 9.03
N GLU A 16 69.37 18.34 8.31
CA GLU A 16 68.21 18.94 7.63
C GLU A 16 67.66 18.02 6.52
N CYS A 17 68.52 17.35 5.74
CA CYS A 17 68.10 16.41 4.70
C CYS A 17 67.38 15.17 5.26
N ILE A 18 67.89 14.59 6.35
CA ILE A 18 67.27 13.42 7.01
C ILE A 18 65.92 13.79 7.62
N THR A 19 65.83 14.96 8.27
CA THR A 19 64.59 15.46 8.86
C THR A 19 63.52 15.70 7.80
N ASN A 20 63.89 16.30 6.67
CA ASN A 20 62.95 16.59 5.57
C ASN A 20 62.47 15.30 4.87
N LYS A 21 63.32 14.27 4.75
CA LYS A 21 62.90 12.94 4.26
C LYS A 21 61.92 12.25 5.21
N ARG A 22 62.15 12.32 6.53
CA ARG A 22 61.24 11.76 7.55
C ARG A 22 59.89 12.48 7.58
N VAL A 23 59.88 13.80 7.45
CA VAL A 23 58.64 14.61 7.36
C VAL A 23 57.86 14.28 6.10
N LYS A 24 58.51 14.21 4.93
CA LYS A 24 57.86 13.79 3.68
C LYS A 24 57.27 12.39 3.78
N GLN A 25 58.01 11.43 4.32
CA GLN A 25 57.54 10.04 4.49
C GLN A 25 56.34 9.94 5.44
N LYS A 26 56.33 10.70 6.54
CA LYS A 26 55.20 10.80 7.48
C LYS A 26 53.97 11.44 6.82
N ASN A 27 54.17 12.44 5.95
CA ASN A 27 53.10 13.06 5.19
C ASN A 27 52.49 12.10 4.15
N TYR A 28 53.31 11.30 3.46
CA TYR A 28 52.81 10.28 2.53
C TYR A 28 52.02 9.17 3.25
N THR A 29 52.43 8.77 4.45
CA THR A 29 51.68 7.77 5.24
C THR A 29 50.35 8.32 5.74
N ILE A 30 50.31 9.57 6.19
CA ILE A 30 49.06 10.23 6.62
C ILE A 30 48.09 10.39 5.43
N VAL A 31 48.58 10.84 4.27
CA VAL A 31 47.74 10.96 3.06
C VAL A 31 47.24 9.60 2.60
N LEU A 32 48.09 8.56 2.61
CA LEU A 32 47.70 7.19 2.24
C LEU A 32 46.62 6.64 3.19
N LEU A 33 46.76 6.84 4.50
CA LEU A 33 45.78 6.43 5.51
C LEU A 33 44.45 7.20 5.38
N ILE A 34 44.49 8.50 5.08
CA ILE A 34 43.29 9.30 4.82
C ILE A 34 42.59 8.79 3.56
N THR A 35 43.32 8.52 2.47
CA THR A 35 42.72 7.98 1.24
C THR A 35 42.15 6.57 1.43
N LEU A 36 42.82 5.70 2.20
CA LEU A 36 42.30 4.37 2.53
C LEU A 36 41.03 4.46 3.39
N SER A 37 40.99 5.37 4.37
CA SER A 37 39.80 5.57 5.20
C SER A 37 38.63 6.14 4.40
N PHE A 38 38.89 7.05 3.45
CA PHE A 38 37.86 7.63 2.58
C PHE A 38 37.26 6.56 1.64
N MET A 39 38.10 5.65 1.12
CA MET A 39 37.67 4.53 0.26
C MET A 39 36.90 3.44 1.04
N LEU A 40 37.15 3.31 2.35
CA LEU A 40 36.42 2.37 3.22
C LEU A 40 35.02 2.89 3.57
N ILE A 41 34.85 4.21 3.72
CA ILE A 41 33.57 4.85 4.08
C ILE A 41 32.59 4.88 2.89
N THR A 42 33.06 4.97 1.65
CA THR A 42 32.20 4.97 0.46
C THR A 42 31.50 3.64 0.17
N ASN A 43 31.96 2.53 0.76
CA ASN A 43 31.37 1.19 0.55
C ASN A 43 30.23 0.85 1.54
N LEU A 44 29.85 1.76 2.45
CA LEU A 44 28.83 1.51 3.48
C LEU A 44 27.45 2.12 3.16
N GLN A 45 27.16 2.39 1.89
CA GLN A 45 25.84 2.83 1.43
C GLN A 45 25.25 1.85 0.43
N THR A 46 25.09 0.59 0.84
CA THR A 46 24.04 -0.24 0.25
C THR A 46 22.77 0.06 1.02
N SER A 47 21.97 0.99 0.50
CA SER A 47 20.58 1.11 0.91
C SER A 47 19.94 -0.27 0.71
N ALA A 48 19.43 -0.87 1.78
CA ALA A 48 18.49 -1.98 1.65
C ALA A 48 17.28 -1.44 0.91
N VAL A 49 17.22 -1.66 -0.40
CA VAL A 49 15.96 -1.59 -1.13
C VAL A 49 15.18 -2.79 -0.61
N GLU A 50 14.29 -2.57 0.35
CA GLU A 50 13.22 -3.52 0.63
C GLU A 50 12.54 -3.76 -0.72
N ASN A 51 12.74 -4.96 -1.25
CA ASN A 51 12.06 -5.40 -2.44
C ASN A 51 10.60 -5.55 -2.03
N THR A 52 9.80 -4.50 -2.20
CA THR A 52 8.35 -4.54 -2.05
C THR A 52 7.80 -5.41 -3.18
N GLN A 53 8.01 -6.72 -3.10
CA GLN A 53 7.18 -7.66 -3.82
C GLN A 53 5.76 -7.35 -3.35
N THR A 54 4.93 -6.85 -4.26
CA THR A 54 3.49 -6.71 -4.05
C THR A 54 2.98 -8.12 -3.79
N VAL A 55 2.91 -8.51 -2.51
CA VAL A 55 2.41 -9.82 -2.11
C VAL A 55 0.98 -9.87 -2.59
N GLN A 56 0.71 -10.71 -3.60
CA GLN A 56 -0.63 -10.94 -4.08
C GLN A 56 -1.44 -11.50 -2.91
N LYS A 57 -2.45 -10.74 -2.47
CA LYS A 57 -3.35 -11.19 -1.42
C LYS A 57 -4.39 -12.11 -2.02
N GLU A 58 -4.61 -13.23 -1.37
CA GLU A 58 -5.64 -14.19 -1.73
C GLU A 58 -6.69 -14.26 -0.62
N LEU A 59 -7.96 -14.25 -1.01
CA LEU A 59 -9.09 -14.50 -0.12
C LEU A 59 -9.98 -15.54 -0.79
N ARG A 60 -10.22 -16.64 -0.09
CA ARG A 60 -11.16 -17.67 -0.56
C ARG A 60 -12.58 -17.26 -0.20
N ALA A 61 -13.38 -16.91 -1.19
CA ALA A 61 -14.82 -16.74 -1.02
C ALA A 61 -15.48 -18.09 -0.69
N VAL A 62 -16.52 -18.07 0.15
CA VAL A 62 -17.24 -19.27 0.60
C VAL A 62 -18.60 -19.34 -0.07
N LYS A 63 -18.97 -20.52 -0.58
CA LYS A 63 -20.33 -20.76 -1.06
C LYS A 63 -21.27 -20.95 0.12
N THR A 64 -22.43 -20.29 0.10
CA THR A 64 -23.51 -20.47 1.08
C THR A 64 -24.81 -20.85 0.39
N GLU A 65 -25.63 -21.68 1.06
CA GLU A 65 -27.03 -21.96 0.66
C GLU A 65 -28.02 -21.00 1.34
N HIS A 66 -27.57 -20.28 2.37
CA HIS A 66 -28.33 -19.27 3.10
C HIS A 66 -27.64 -17.92 2.87
N PRO A 67 -28.04 -17.17 1.82
CA PRO A 67 -27.46 -15.85 1.56
C PRO A 67 -27.81 -14.87 2.67
N PRO A 68 -26.96 -13.84 2.89
CA PRO A 68 -27.23 -12.80 3.87
C PRO A 68 -28.42 -11.94 3.45
N ILE A 69 -29.06 -11.31 4.43
CA ILE A 69 -30.03 -10.25 4.22
C ILE A 69 -29.25 -8.95 4.01
N ILE A 70 -29.55 -8.21 2.95
CA ILE A 70 -28.88 -6.94 2.68
C ILE A 70 -29.58 -5.82 3.47
N ASP A 71 -29.15 -5.63 4.72
CA ASP A 71 -29.72 -4.64 5.64
C ASP A 71 -28.69 -3.72 6.32
N GLY A 72 -27.39 -3.95 6.06
CA GLY A 72 -26.30 -3.14 6.57
C GLY A 72 -25.76 -3.64 7.90
N VAL A 73 -26.09 -4.88 8.30
CA VAL A 73 -25.63 -5.53 9.53
C VAL A 73 -24.93 -6.84 9.18
N LEU A 74 -23.74 -7.07 9.75
CA LEU A 74 -22.94 -8.28 9.46
C LEU A 74 -23.15 -9.39 10.51
N ASP A 75 -24.40 -9.67 10.90
CA ASP A 75 -24.73 -10.66 11.94
C ASP A 75 -25.22 -12.02 11.40
N ASP A 76 -25.54 -12.10 10.10
CA ASP A 76 -25.85 -13.37 9.42
C ASP A 76 -24.74 -14.42 9.58
N ALA A 77 -25.15 -15.69 9.72
CA ALA A 77 -24.23 -16.80 9.98
C ALA A 77 -23.14 -16.95 8.90
N CYS A 78 -23.47 -16.72 7.63
CA CYS A 78 -22.50 -16.82 6.54
C CYS A 78 -21.36 -15.81 6.66
N TRP A 79 -21.58 -14.64 7.29
CA TRP A 79 -20.53 -13.67 7.55
C TRP A 79 -19.58 -14.10 8.66
N GLN A 80 -20.07 -14.81 9.66
CA GLN A 80 -19.23 -15.30 10.76
C GLN A 80 -18.30 -16.44 10.31
N GLU A 81 -18.72 -17.22 9.32
CA GLU A 81 -17.95 -18.34 8.76
C GLU A 81 -17.00 -17.91 7.63
N ALA A 82 -17.26 -16.78 6.98
CA ALA A 82 -16.46 -16.30 5.87
C ALA A 82 -15.05 -15.83 6.30
N PRO A 83 -13.99 -16.17 5.55
CA PRO A 83 -12.67 -15.60 5.76
C PRO A 83 -12.68 -14.08 5.69
N GLN A 84 -11.85 -13.45 6.53
CA GLN A 84 -11.72 -12.00 6.59
C GLN A 84 -10.58 -11.50 5.71
N ALA A 85 -10.89 -10.57 4.79
CA ALA A 85 -9.91 -9.71 4.15
C ALA A 85 -9.47 -8.61 5.13
N THR A 86 -8.17 -8.54 5.40
CA THR A 86 -7.57 -7.59 6.34
C THR A 86 -6.25 -7.02 5.79
N GLY A 87 -5.63 -6.11 6.55
CA GLY A 87 -4.33 -5.52 6.23
C GLY A 87 -4.40 -4.52 5.08
N PHE A 88 -5.52 -3.80 4.94
CA PHE A 88 -5.69 -2.78 3.91
C PHE A 88 -4.55 -1.76 3.97
N THR A 89 -4.12 -1.29 2.81
CA THR A 89 -2.97 -0.37 2.66
C THR A 89 -3.43 0.97 2.13
N ASP A 90 -2.77 2.04 2.58
CA ASP A 90 -2.91 3.36 1.98
C ASP A 90 -2.18 3.38 0.63
N GLU A 91 -2.90 3.67 -0.45
CA GLU A 91 -2.38 3.62 -1.82
C GLU A 91 -1.21 4.60 -2.05
N ARG A 92 -1.19 5.75 -1.36
CA ARG A 92 -0.18 6.78 -1.54
C ARG A 92 1.14 6.43 -0.85
N THR A 93 1.06 5.75 0.29
CA THR A 93 2.22 5.44 1.13
C THR A 93 2.66 3.99 1.05
N GLU A 94 1.83 3.12 0.47
CA GLU A 94 2.01 1.65 0.40
C GLU A 94 2.20 0.98 1.77
N ARG A 95 1.78 1.68 2.84
CA ARG A 95 1.85 1.21 4.23
C ARG A 95 0.49 0.75 4.71
N PRO A 96 0.41 0.00 5.83
CA PRO A 96 -0.88 -0.29 6.46
C PRO A 96 -1.71 0.99 6.62
N ALA A 97 -2.96 0.95 6.15
CA ALA A 97 -3.90 2.05 6.31
C ALA A 97 -4.07 2.36 7.80
N LYS A 98 -4.16 3.66 8.14
CA LYS A 98 -4.31 4.12 9.52
C LYS A 98 -5.52 3.46 10.19
N ASN A 99 -6.66 3.54 9.51
CA ASN A 99 -7.88 2.86 9.92
C ASN A 99 -7.96 1.57 9.09
N GLN A 100 -7.91 0.42 9.76
CA GLN A 100 -8.04 -0.87 9.11
C GLN A 100 -9.51 -1.16 8.79
N SER A 101 -9.77 -2.08 7.88
CA SER A 101 -11.12 -2.53 7.57
C SER A 101 -11.15 -4.04 7.48
N ILE A 102 -12.35 -4.61 7.59
CA ILE A 102 -12.58 -6.04 7.48
C ILE A 102 -13.57 -6.26 6.35
N GLY A 103 -13.14 -6.98 5.32
CA GLY A 103 -14.00 -7.40 4.22
C GLY A 103 -14.31 -8.90 4.30
N ARG A 104 -15.46 -9.30 3.80
CA ARG A 104 -15.87 -10.70 3.64
C ARG A 104 -16.54 -10.86 2.30
N VAL A 105 -16.38 -12.04 1.71
CA VAL A 105 -17.00 -12.40 0.43
C VAL A 105 -17.60 -13.79 0.54
N VAL A 106 -18.89 -13.88 0.28
CA VAL A 106 -19.60 -15.15 0.10
C VAL A 106 -20.31 -15.16 -1.24
N TYR A 107 -20.75 -16.33 -1.70
CA TYR A 107 -21.49 -16.42 -2.95
C TYR A 107 -22.50 -17.55 -2.94
N THR A 108 -23.49 -17.42 -3.82
CA THR A 108 -24.46 -18.46 -4.18
C THR A 108 -24.30 -18.78 -5.67
N ASP A 109 -25.13 -19.67 -6.20
CA ASP A 109 -25.20 -19.90 -7.64
C ASP A 109 -25.79 -18.71 -8.42
N THR A 110 -26.35 -17.70 -7.74
CA THR A 110 -27.05 -16.57 -8.37
C THR A 110 -26.37 -15.21 -8.15
N ALA A 111 -25.60 -15.04 -7.07
CA ALA A 111 -24.95 -13.77 -6.75
C ALA A 111 -23.64 -13.94 -5.97
N ILE A 112 -22.80 -12.91 -6.01
CA ILE A 112 -21.71 -12.66 -5.07
C ILE A 112 -22.15 -11.61 -4.07
N TYR A 113 -21.75 -11.81 -2.81
CA TYR A 113 -22.09 -10.94 -1.70
C TYR A 113 -20.81 -10.40 -1.09
N VAL A 114 -20.81 -9.11 -0.79
CA VAL A 114 -19.65 -8.42 -0.20
C VAL A 114 -20.11 -7.68 1.05
N GLY A 115 -19.52 -8.03 2.18
CA GLY A 115 -19.76 -7.38 3.48
C GLY A 115 -18.49 -6.70 3.96
N LEU A 116 -18.57 -5.42 4.32
CA LEU A 116 -17.43 -4.61 4.73
C LEU A 116 -17.76 -3.87 6.03
N HIS A 117 -16.88 -3.98 7.01
CA HIS A 117 -16.83 -3.08 8.17
C HIS A 117 -15.63 -2.16 7.99
N LEU A 118 -15.92 -0.89 7.77
CA LEU A 118 -14.97 0.16 7.44
C LEU A 118 -14.77 1.01 8.70
N TYR A 119 -13.76 0.67 9.50
CA TYR A 119 -13.49 1.41 10.72
C TYR A 119 -13.03 2.84 10.41
N ASP A 120 -13.49 3.79 11.22
CA ASP A 120 -13.04 5.17 11.20
C ASP A 120 -12.99 5.73 12.63
N ASP A 121 -11.86 6.30 13.02
CA ASP A 121 -11.69 6.91 14.35
C ASP A 121 -12.39 8.27 14.48
N MET A 122 -12.86 8.84 13.37
CA MET A 122 -13.58 10.11 13.30
C MET A 122 -14.96 9.92 12.66
N THR A 123 -15.80 9.05 13.23
CA THR A 123 -17.14 8.73 12.71
C THR A 123 -18.05 9.94 12.55
N ASP A 124 -17.88 10.97 13.39
CA ASP A 124 -18.58 12.26 13.30
C ASP A 124 -18.22 13.07 12.04
N LYS A 125 -17.15 12.71 11.34
CA LYS A 125 -16.68 13.36 10.11
C LYS A 125 -16.96 12.57 8.85
N ILE A 126 -17.59 11.38 8.94
CA ILE A 126 -18.01 10.63 7.77
C ILE A 126 -18.97 11.48 6.94
N VAL A 127 -18.63 11.71 5.68
CA VAL A 127 -19.38 12.52 4.74
C VAL A 127 -20.11 11.61 3.77
N ALA A 128 -21.43 11.76 3.69
CA ALA A 128 -22.25 11.16 2.65
C ALA A 128 -23.39 12.11 2.29
N ARG A 129 -23.50 12.48 1.01
CA ARG A 129 -24.39 13.53 0.51
C ARG A 129 -25.12 13.12 -0.76
N GLN A 130 -24.53 12.25 -1.58
CA GLN A 130 -25.22 11.72 -2.72
C GLN A 130 -26.32 10.77 -2.25
N THR A 131 -27.56 11.01 -2.67
CA THR A 131 -28.74 10.19 -2.33
C THR A 131 -29.38 9.55 -3.56
N LYS A 132 -28.92 9.93 -4.77
CA LYS A 132 -29.44 9.42 -6.03
C LYS A 132 -28.51 8.35 -6.59
N ASP A 133 -29.05 7.14 -6.67
CA ASP A 133 -28.37 6.03 -7.33
C ASP A 133 -27.94 6.35 -8.75
N GLN A 134 -26.87 5.68 -9.16
CA GLN A 134 -26.21 5.83 -10.45
C GLN A 134 -25.74 7.26 -10.77
N THR A 135 -25.70 8.13 -9.77
CA THR A 135 -25.02 9.41 -9.85
C THR A 135 -23.64 9.25 -9.27
N ARG A 136 -22.62 9.76 -9.98
CA ARG A 136 -21.24 9.61 -9.56
C ARG A 136 -21.02 10.26 -8.18
N ILE A 137 -20.53 9.45 -7.25
CA ILE A 137 -20.16 9.83 -5.88
C ILE A 137 -18.84 10.60 -5.92
N ARG A 138 -18.78 11.79 -5.29
CA ARG A 138 -17.61 12.68 -5.35
C ARG A 138 -17.49 13.55 -4.09
N GLY A 139 -16.28 13.66 -3.55
CA GLY A 139 -15.99 14.56 -2.42
C GLY A 139 -16.68 14.15 -1.13
N GLU A 140 -16.93 12.86 -0.96
CA GLU A 140 -17.57 12.21 0.17
C GLU A 140 -16.93 10.82 0.35
N ASP A 141 -17.22 10.13 1.45
CA ASP A 141 -16.69 8.80 1.73
C ASP A 141 -17.41 7.74 0.90
N TRP A 142 -16.65 6.76 0.41
CA TRP A 142 -17.17 5.63 -0.36
C TRP A 142 -16.22 4.44 -0.32
N VAL A 143 -16.76 3.27 -0.64
CA VAL A 143 -15.98 2.07 -0.91
C VAL A 143 -16.29 1.55 -2.30
N SER A 144 -15.32 0.86 -2.90
CA SER A 144 -15.47 0.21 -4.20
C SER A 144 -15.09 -1.26 -4.12
N PHE A 145 -15.98 -2.12 -4.58
CA PHE A 145 -15.65 -3.51 -4.92
C PHE A 145 -15.43 -3.59 -6.43
N SER A 146 -14.23 -4.02 -6.84
CA SER A 146 -13.89 -4.19 -8.25
C SER A 146 -13.82 -5.67 -8.62
N LEU A 147 -14.48 -6.05 -9.71
CA LEU A 147 -14.57 -7.42 -10.19
C LEU A 147 -14.08 -7.50 -11.63
N ASP A 148 -13.11 -8.39 -11.88
CA ASP A 148 -12.68 -8.83 -13.20
C ASP A 148 -13.25 -10.23 -13.45
N PRO A 149 -14.46 -10.36 -14.02
CA PRO A 149 -15.13 -11.66 -14.17
C PRO A 149 -14.45 -12.56 -15.21
N PHE A 150 -13.61 -12.00 -16.09
CA PHE A 150 -12.96 -12.72 -17.17
C PHE A 150 -11.47 -12.96 -16.93
N HIS A 151 -10.96 -12.47 -15.79
CA HIS A 151 -9.57 -12.64 -15.39
C HIS A 151 -8.59 -12.13 -16.46
N THR A 152 -8.95 -11.02 -17.14
CA THR A 152 -8.08 -10.45 -18.16
C THR A 152 -6.93 -9.64 -17.55
N HIS A 153 -7.04 -9.30 -16.27
CA HIS A 153 -6.18 -8.39 -15.51
C HIS A 153 -6.15 -6.95 -16.06
N GLN A 154 -6.95 -6.63 -17.07
CA GLN A 154 -7.02 -5.30 -17.67
C GLN A 154 -7.97 -4.42 -16.87
N PHE A 155 -7.55 -3.20 -16.53
CA PHE A 155 -8.38 -2.26 -15.78
C PHE A 155 -9.68 -1.90 -16.51
N SER A 156 -9.65 -1.81 -17.85
CA SER A 156 -10.80 -1.51 -18.70
C SER A 156 -11.90 -2.56 -18.68
N ASP A 157 -11.57 -3.79 -18.26
CA ASP A 157 -12.48 -4.93 -18.28
C ASP A 157 -13.14 -5.18 -16.91
N ARG A 158 -12.79 -4.35 -15.92
CA ARG A 158 -13.30 -4.46 -14.55
C ARG A 158 -14.62 -3.74 -14.41
N ASN A 159 -15.52 -4.38 -13.65
CA ASN A 159 -16.71 -3.74 -13.14
C ASN A 159 -16.39 -3.15 -11.75
N PHE A 160 -16.96 -1.99 -11.44
CA PHE A 160 -16.79 -1.31 -10.16
C PHE A 160 -18.15 -1.06 -9.52
N PHE A 161 -18.31 -1.51 -8.28
CA PHE A 161 -19.51 -1.35 -7.46
C PHE A 161 -19.16 -0.43 -6.31
N ILE A 162 -19.70 0.79 -6.35
CA ILE A 162 -19.32 1.87 -5.45
C ILE A 162 -20.52 2.22 -4.58
N VAL A 163 -20.30 2.32 -3.28
CA VAL A 163 -21.35 2.62 -2.30
C VAL A 163 -20.85 3.66 -1.31
N ASN A 164 -21.70 4.63 -0.94
CA ASN A 164 -21.41 5.58 0.13
C ASN A 164 -22.06 5.14 1.47
N PRO A 165 -21.74 5.78 2.59
CA PRO A 165 -22.32 5.46 3.91
C PRO A 165 -23.86 5.56 4.01
N LEU A 166 -24.55 6.18 3.05
CA LEU A 166 -26.02 6.20 2.98
C LEU A 166 -26.58 4.99 2.22
N GLY A 167 -25.73 4.08 1.74
CA GLY A 167 -26.11 2.96 0.89
C GLY A 167 -26.41 3.36 -0.55
N THR A 168 -26.18 4.62 -0.92
CA THR A 168 -26.37 5.10 -2.30
C THR A 168 -25.32 4.48 -3.21
N LYS A 169 -25.76 3.97 -4.35
CA LYS A 169 -24.97 3.04 -5.15
C LYS A 169 -24.68 3.55 -6.55
N TYR A 170 -23.48 3.27 -7.04
CA TYR A 170 -23.04 3.61 -8.40
C TYR A 170 -22.24 2.44 -8.97
N ALA A 171 -22.61 1.98 -10.16
CA ALA A 171 -21.87 0.94 -10.87
C ALA A 171 -21.21 1.51 -12.14
N HIS A 172 -19.94 1.17 -12.36
CA HIS A 172 -19.30 1.31 -13.66
C HIS A 172 -19.07 -0.09 -14.23
N LEU A 173 -19.67 -0.40 -15.37
CA LEU A 173 -19.51 -1.68 -16.05
C LEU A 173 -18.61 -1.49 -17.26
N ALA A 174 -17.69 -2.44 -17.49
CA ALA A 174 -16.79 -2.41 -18.63
C ALA A 174 -17.55 -2.36 -19.98
N THR A 175 -17.01 -1.63 -20.94
CA THR A 175 -17.62 -1.35 -22.26
C THR A 175 -17.99 -2.63 -23.02
N GLY A 176 -19.20 -2.66 -23.59
CA GLY A 176 -19.81 -3.83 -24.24
C GLY A 176 -21.02 -4.40 -23.48
N ARG A 177 -21.11 -4.11 -22.17
CA ARG A 177 -22.31 -4.29 -21.33
C ARG A 177 -22.92 -2.96 -20.85
N ALA A 178 -22.16 -1.88 -20.99
CA ALA A 178 -22.55 -0.51 -20.70
C ALA A 178 -23.50 0.03 -21.78
N GLU A 179 -24.82 -0.11 -21.55
CA GLU A 179 -25.85 0.88 -21.94
C GLU A 179 -27.28 0.46 -21.57
N LYS A 180 -27.50 -0.75 -21.04
CA LYS A 180 -28.83 -1.14 -20.55
C LYS A 180 -28.97 -0.74 -19.09
N SER A 181 -29.60 0.41 -18.84
CA SER A 181 -29.92 0.90 -17.48
C SER A 181 -30.68 -0.12 -16.63
N GLU A 182 -31.36 -1.07 -17.28
CA GLU A 182 -32.07 -2.21 -16.67
C GLU A 182 -31.16 -3.08 -15.77
N TRP A 183 -29.87 -3.17 -16.08
CA TRP A 183 -28.92 -4.06 -15.37
C TRP A 183 -28.29 -3.39 -14.16
N ILE A 184 -28.22 -2.05 -14.17
CA ILE A 184 -27.69 -1.24 -13.07
C ILE A 184 -28.62 -1.27 -11.85
N GLY A 185 -29.92 -1.54 -12.04
CA GLY A 185 -30.91 -1.58 -10.95
C GLY A 185 -30.98 -2.90 -10.18
N LEU A 186 -30.29 -3.95 -10.61
CA LEU A 186 -30.47 -5.32 -10.08
C LEU A 186 -29.66 -5.60 -8.81
N TRP A 187 -28.50 -4.98 -8.67
CA TRP A 187 -27.66 -5.17 -7.48
C TRP A 187 -28.21 -4.36 -6.29
N LYS A 188 -28.12 -4.92 -5.09
CA LYS A 188 -28.66 -4.33 -3.87
C LYS A 188 -27.55 -3.91 -2.93
N THR A 189 -27.84 -2.88 -2.15
CA THR A 189 -26.92 -2.33 -1.16
C THR A 189 -27.69 -1.93 0.08
N ALA A 190 -27.04 -2.08 1.22
CA ALA A 190 -27.46 -1.47 2.47
C ALA A 190 -26.20 -1.02 3.21
N ALA A 191 -26.27 0.12 3.89
CA ALA A 191 -25.15 0.64 4.65
C ALA A 191 -25.66 1.35 5.90
N GLN A 192 -24.84 1.31 6.94
CA GLN A 192 -25.13 1.92 8.22
C GLN A 192 -23.86 2.54 8.82
N ILE A 193 -23.96 3.79 9.25
CA ILE A 193 -22.94 4.40 10.12
C ILE A 193 -23.12 3.83 11.52
N VAL A 194 -22.03 3.33 12.09
CA VAL A 194 -21.96 2.73 13.43
C VAL A 194 -20.96 3.51 14.30
N GLU A 195 -20.82 3.16 15.57
CA GLU A 195 -20.00 3.92 16.52
C GLU A 195 -18.52 4.00 16.12
N ASP A 196 -17.99 2.94 15.52
CA ASP A 196 -16.57 2.76 15.19
C ASP A 196 -16.26 2.83 13.68
N GLY A 197 -17.23 3.25 12.86
CA GLY A 197 -17.07 3.39 11.42
C GLY A 197 -18.38 3.31 10.67
N TRP A 198 -18.40 2.55 9.58
CA TRP A 198 -19.63 2.21 8.88
C TRP A 198 -19.55 0.81 8.27
N ILE A 199 -20.73 0.22 8.09
CA ILE A 199 -20.90 -1.10 7.53
C ILE A 199 -21.60 -0.96 6.18
N VAL A 200 -21.23 -1.82 5.22
CA VAL A 200 -21.93 -1.93 3.95
C VAL A 200 -22.01 -3.38 3.50
N GLU A 201 -23.16 -3.73 2.95
CA GLU A 201 -23.43 -4.99 2.29
C GLU A 201 -23.82 -4.74 0.83
N MET A 202 -23.36 -5.63 -0.05
CA MET A 202 -23.65 -5.61 -1.48
C MET A 202 -24.10 -7.00 -1.93
N GLU A 203 -25.23 -7.09 -2.64
CA GLU A 203 -25.65 -8.27 -3.40
C GLU A 203 -25.47 -7.96 -4.89
N ILE A 204 -24.60 -8.71 -5.55
CA ILE A 204 -24.22 -8.49 -6.95
C ILE A 204 -24.56 -9.77 -7.74
N PRO A 205 -25.65 -9.79 -8.52
CA PRO A 205 -26.04 -10.95 -9.31
C PRO A 205 -24.98 -11.35 -10.35
N TRP A 206 -24.80 -12.64 -10.60
CA TRP A 206 -23.89 -13.12 -11.66
C TRP A 206 -24.37 -12.76 -13.06
N GLN A 207 -25.69 -12.67 -13.23
CA GLN A 207 -26.34 -12.23 -14.45
C GLN A 207 -26.35 -10.70 -14.48
N MET A 208 -25.21 -10.12 -14.87
CA MET A 208 -25.01 -8.68 -15.08
C MET A 208 -24.44 -8.32 -16.46
#